data_AF-A0A1X1NHW3-F1
#
_entry.id   AF-A0A1X1NHW3-F1
#
_cell.length_a   1.000
_cell.length_b   1.000
_cell.length_c   1.000
_cell.angle_alpha   90.00
_cell.angle_beta   90.00
_cell.angle_gamma   90.00
#
_symmetry.space_group_name_H-M   'P 1'
#
loop_
_entity.id
_entity.type
_entity.pdbx_description
1 polymer ?
#
loop_
_entity_poly.entity_id
_entity_poly.type
_entity_poly.pdbx_seq_one_letter_code
_entity_poly.pdbx_strand_id
1 'polypeptide(L)'
;MSRLLEEAAEAGKQLVELYKKEAAKYKRLAETERDRRREVEAQLRACTKLLDEGPDLEAKLNSMVPDLVRAAASLPAPPEVSELQAQLEATEKDRDTFAELLDTATKERDAALRARDAAIARLQTRQNDEQPPGEAEALRARLDAPTLRGVLEQAQWHCSSLVITADLDGTKKLEHHQKAPHWRNRLAATLATMQAYAETKDLARARGGKAGPELANLKAYCATQPFSLLAEGKVVVSEGQTASSSPRGKAQRTLRVPEHIDPSGKAVMLEHIRIGDGAPPAPRLHYLDDTDRSGTVVIGFFGDHLYNAGTN
;
A
#
# COMPACT_ATOMS: atom_id res chain seq x y z
N MET A 1 29.36 -112.02 -39.67
CA MET A 1 28.54 -111.40 -40.74
C MET A 1 27.56 -110.34 -40.21
N SER A 2 26.85 -110.59 -39.09
CA SER A 2 25.85 -109.63 -38.52
C SER A 2 26.39 -108.25 -38.14
N ARG A 3 27.56 -108.18 -37.49
CA ARG A 3 28.13 -106.91 -36.98
C ARG A 3 28.58 -105.93 -38.07
N LEU A 4 29.08 -106.44 -39.19
CA LEU A 4 29.52 -105.63 -40.33
C LEU A 4 28.35 -104.99 -41.09
N LEU A 5 27.18 -105.63 -41.10
CA LEU A 5 25.96 -105.08 -41.71
C LEU A 5 25.35 -103.97 -40.86
N GLU A 6 25.39 -104.10 -39.52
CA GLU A 6 24.97 -103.03 -38.61
C GLU A 6 25.88 -101.81 -38.67
N GLU A 7 27.21 -102.00 -38.71
CA GLU A 7 28.16 -100.90 -38.86
C GLU A 7 28.00 -100.17 -40.21
N ALA A 8 27.75 -100.89 -41.30
CA ALA A 8 27.47 -100.28 -42.60
C ALA A 8 26.13 -99.52 -42.63
N ALA A 9 25.09 -100.05 -41.97
CA ALA A 9 23.80 -99.38 -41.86
C ALA A 9 23.90 -98.09 -41.02
N GLU A 10 24.66 -98.11 -39.94
CA GLU A 10 24.87 -96.94 -39.09
C GLU A 10 25.74 -95.88 -39.78
N ALA A 11 26.78 -96.28 -40.50
CA ALA A 11 27.56 -95.38 -41.36
C ALA A 11 26.70 -94.74 -42.46
N GLY A 12 25.78 -95.51 -43.06
CA GLY A 12 24.82 -95.00 -44.04
C GLY A 12 23.86 -93.96 -43.45
N LYS A 13 23.32 -94.18 -42.25
CA LYS A 13 22.50 -93.19 -41.54
C LYS A 13 23.28 -91.91 -41.22
N GLN A 14 24.52 -92.06 -40.74
CA GLN A 14 25.39 -90.92 -40.44
C GLN A 14 25.68 -90.08 -41.69
N LEU A 15 25.91 -90.72 -42.85
CA LEU A 15 26.12 -90.03 -44.12
C LEU A 15 24.86 -89.29 -44.61
N VAL A 16 23.68 -89.88 -44.46
CA VAL A 16 22.41 -89.22 -44.79
C VAL A 16 22.17 -88.01 -43.89
N GLU A 17 22.44 -88.11 -42.59
CA GLU A 17 22.32 -86.97 -41.67
C GLU A 17 23.35 -85.87 -41.96
N LEU A 18 24.56 -86.23 -42.38
CA LEU A 18 25.56 -85.27 -42.87
C LEU A 18 25.03 -84.49 -44.08
N TYR A 19 24.53 -85.19 -45.10
CA TYR A 19 24.01 -84.55 -46.32
C TYR A 19 22.75 -83.73 -46.07
N LYS A 20 21.89 -84.12 -45.12
CA LYS A 20 20.74 -83.30 -44.70
C LYS A 20 21.20 -81.99 -44.05
N LYS A 21 22.20 -82.05 -43.16
CA LYS A 21 22.78 -80.84 -42.53
C LYS A 21 23.42 -79.93 -43.57
N GLU A 22 24.13 -80.51 -44.53
CA GLU A 22 24.76 -79.77 -45.62
C GLU A 22 23.73 -79.13 -46.55
N ALA A 23 22.68 -79.85 -46.93
CA ALA A 23 21.55 -79.30 -47.70
C ALA A 23 20.84 -78.17 -46.94
N ALA A 24 20.61 -78.32 -45.64
CA ALA A 24 20.02 -77.27 -44.80
C ALA A 24 20.91 -76.02 -44.70
N LYS A 25 22.24 -76.21 -44.63
CA LYS A 25 23.22 -75.12 -44.65
C LYS A 25 23.16 -74.34 -45.96
N TYR A 26 23.17 -75.03 -47.11
CA TYR A 26 23.09 -74.37 -48.41
C TYR A 26 21.73 -73.69 -48.65
N LYS A 27 20.64 -74.25 -48.12
CA LYS A 27 19.31 -73.61 -48.19
C LYS A 27 19.29 -72.29 -47.41
N ARG A 28 19.84 -72.26 -46.19
CA ARG A 28 19.97 -71.03 -45.40
C ARG A 28 20.85 -69.99 -46.10
N LEU A 29 21.97 -70.41 -46.67
CA LEU A 29 22.85 -69.51 -47.42
C LEU A 29 22.13 -68.88 -48.64
N ALA A 30 21.34 -69.67 -49.36
CA ALA A 30 20.55 -69.19 -50.49
C ALA A 30 19.42 -68.23 -50.06
N GLU A 31 18.81 -68.43 -48.88
CA GLU A 31 17.84 -67.50 -48.30
C GLU A 31 18.52 -66.17 -47.91
N THR A 32 19.65 -66.20 -47.22
CA THR A 32 20.42 -64.99 -46.86
C THR A 32 20.83 -64.18 -48.09
N GLU A 33 21.28 -64.83 -49.17
CA GLU A 33 21.63 -64.13 -50.41
C GLU A 33 20.43 -63.50 -51.12
N ARG A 34 19.23 -64.13 -51.03
CA ARG A 34 18.00 -63.51 -51.55
C ARG A 34 17.61 -62.27 -50.77
N ASP A 35 17.71 -62.32 -49.45
CA ASP A 35 17.40 -61.17 -48.60
C ASP A 35 18.38 -60.01 -48.85
N ARG A 36 19.68 -60.32 -48.98
CA ARG A 36 20.70 -59.34 -49.36
C ARG A 36 20.41 -58.69 -50.72
N ARG A 37 19.99 -59.47 -51.71
CA ARG A 37 19.60 -58.93 -53.03
C ARG A 37 18.39 -58.00 -52.93
N ARG A 38 17.37 -58.37 -52.16
CA ARG A 38 16.18 -57.54 -51.94
C ARG A 38 16.53 -56.21 -51.26
N GLU A 39 17.46 -56.23 -50.30
CA GLU A 39 17.93 -55.02 -49.62
C GLU A 39 18.67 -54.09 -50.57
N VAL A 40 19.60 -54.61 -51.38
CA VAL A 40 20.32 -53.83 -52.39
C VAL A 40 19.37 -53.24 -53.43
N GLU A 41 18.38 -54.01 -53.90
CA GLU A 41 17.36 -53.49 -54.82
C GLU A 41 16.50 -52.39 -54.18
N ALA A 42 16.17 -52.49 -52.89
CA ALA A 42 15.43 -51.46 -52.17
C ALA A 42 16.25 -50.17 -52.05
N GLN A 43 17.54 -50.28 -51.72
CA GLN A 43 18.46 -49.14 -51.68
C GLN A 43 18.63 -48.50 -53.05
N LEU A 44 18.77 -49.30 -54.12
CA LEU A 44 18.85 -48.80 -55.48
C LEU A 44 17.60 -47.99 -55.85
N ARG A 45 16.41 -48.52 -55.58
CA ARG A 45 15.13 -47.81 -55.81
C ARG A 45 15.06 -46.50 -55.04
N ALA A 46 15.53 -46.46 -53.79
CA ALA A 46 15.55 -45.24 -52.99
C ALA A 46 16.50 -44.19 -53.58
N CYS A 47 17.71 -44.60 -54.00
CA CYS A 47 18.67 -43.71 -54.64
C CYS A 47 18.16 -43.18 -55.99
N THR A 48 17.53 -44.03 -56.81
CA THR A 48 16.93 -43.60 -58.08
C THR A 48 15.84 -42.57 -57.85
N LYS A 49 14.96 -42.78 -56.87
CA LYS A 49 13.92 -41.80 -56.52
C LYS A 49 14.50 -40.43 -56.13
N LEU A 50 15.58 -40.42 -55.33
CA LEU A 50 16.26 -39.17 -54.97
C LEU A 50 16.93 -38.49 -56.17
N LEU A 51 17.48 -39.26 -57.11
CA LEU A 51 18.03 -38.72 -58.35
C LEU A 51 16.96 -38.13 -59.26
N ASP A 52 15.77 -38.73 -59.30
CA ASP A 52 14.62 -38.22 -60.06
C ASP A 52 14.07 -36.92 -59.45
N GLU A 53 14.10 -36.77 -58.13
CA GLU A 53 13.62 -35.57 -57.40
C GLU A 53 14.65 -34.42 -57.39
N GLY A 54 15.94 -34.72 -57.60
CA GLY A 54 17.04 -33.75 -57.55
C GLY A 54 16.87 -32.55 -58.49
N PRO A 55 16.57 -32.74 -59.78
CA PRO A 55 16.41 -31.65 -60.74
C PRO A 55 15.29 -30.66 -60.37
N ASP A 56 14.18 -31.16 -59.82
CA ASP A 56 13.05 -30.30 -59.41
C ASP A 56 13.41 -29.44 -58.19
N LEU A 57 14.15 -30.01 -57.23
CA LEU A 57 14.67 -29.27 -56.07
C LEU A 57 15.70 -28.22 -56.48
N GLU A 58 16.59 -28.56 -57.41
CA GLU A 58 17.58 -27.64 -57.95
C GLU A 58 16.92 -26.50 -58.73
N ALA A 59 15.92 -26.80 -59.57
CA ALA A 59 15.14 -25.80 -60.28
C ALA A 59 14.41 -24.85 -59.32
N LYS A 60 13.80 -25.39 -58.25
CA LYS A 60 13.12 -24.60 -57.23
C LYS A 60 14.09 -23.69 -56.47
N LEU A 61 15.27 -24.19 -56.10
CA LEU A 61 16.31 -23.39 -55.46
C LEU A 61 16.77 -22.27 -56.39
N ASN A 62 17.07 -22.60 -57.64
CA ASN A 62 17.51 -21.64 -58.66
C ASN A 62 16.45 -20.58 -58.97
N SER A 63 15.15 -20.90 -58.84
CA SER A 63 14.08 -19.91 -59.00
C SER A 63 13.99 -18.95 -57.80
N MET A 64 14.36 -19.38 -56.60
CA MET A 64 14.29 -18.57 -55.38
C MET A 64 15.49 -17.62 -55.20
N VAL A 65 16.67 -18.01 -55.71
CA VAL A 65 17.91 -17.24 -55.56
C VAL A 65 17.77 -15.78 -56.04
N PRO A 66 17.20 -15.49 -57.23
CA PRO A 66 17.06 -14.11 -57.69
C PRO A 66 16.20 -13.23 -56.78
N ASP A 67 15.14 -13.79 -56.20
CA ASP A 67 14.25 -13.06 -55.29
C ASP A 67 14.95 -12.77 -53.96
N LEU A 68 15.72 -13.73 -53.44
CA LEU A 68 16.54 -13.52 -52.23
C LEU A 68 17.64 -12.48 -52.45
N VAL A 69 18.29 -12.51 -53.61
CA VAL A 69 19.31 -11.50 -53.99
C VAL A 69 18.69 -10.12 -54.11
N ARG A 70 17.50 -10.01 -54.73
CA ARG A 70 16.76 -8.75 -54.85
C ARG A 70 16.31 -8.21 -53.49
N ALA A 71 15.80 -9.09 -52.63
CA ALA A 71 15.41 -8.74 -51.27
C ALA A 71 16.61 -8.22 -50.46
N ALA A 72 17.76 -8.90 -50.54
CA ALA A 72 18.99 -8.46 -49.88
C ALA A 72 19.50 -7.10 -50.42
N ALA A 73 19.43 -6.87 -51.72
CA ALA A 73 19.84 -5.60 -52.34
C ALA A 73 18.89 -4.43 -52.03
N SER A 74 17.65 -4.71 -51.65
CA SER A 74 16.65 -3.69 -51.25
C SER A 74 16.75 -3.26 -49.79
N LEU A 75 17.60 -3.92 -49.00
CA LEU A 75 17.84 -3.51 -47.61
C LEU A 75 18.64 -2.21 -47.60
N PRO A 76 18.24 -1.21 -46.78
CA PRO A 76 19.05 -0.02 -46.59
C PRO A 76 20.40 -0.40 -45.99
N ALA A 77 21.46 0.29 -46.38
CA ALA A 77 22.77 0.11 -45.77
C ALA A 77 22.63 0.33 -44.25
N PRO A 78 23.12 -0.59 -43.41
CA PRO A 78 23.08 -0.37 -41.97
C PRO A 78 23.89 0.90 -41.67
N PRO A 79 23.42 1.76 -40.74
CA PRO A 79 24.22 2.89 -40.28
C PRO A 79 25.59 2.39 -39.81
N GLU A 80 26.63 3.19 -40.02
CA GLU A 80 27.96 2.77 -39.57
C GLU A 80 27.95 2.60 -38.05
N VAL A 81 28.42 1.44 -37.59
CA VAL A 81 28.49 1.12 -36.16
C VAL A 81 29.27 2.20 -35.39
N SER A 82 30.25 2.84 -36.04
CA SER A 82 31.01 3.96 -35.49
C SER A 82 30.16 5.21 -35.22
N GLU A 83 29.19 5.53 -36.07
CA GLU A 83 28.30 6.68 -35.89
C GLU A 83 27.34 6.44 -34.72
N LEU A 84 26.79 5.24 -34.61
CA LEU A 84 25.92 4.85 -33.50
C LEU A 84 26.67 4.83 -32.16
N GLN A 85 27.93 4.39 -32.16
CA GLN A 85 28.78 4.42 -30.96
C GLN A 85 29.06 5.86 -30.51
N ALA A 86 29.38 6.76 -31.45
CA ALA A 86 29.60 8.16 -31.14
C ALA A 86 28.31 8.86 -30.62
N GLN A 87 27.15 8.54 -31.19
CA GLN A 87 25.87 9.05 -30.71
C GLN A 87 25.52 8.54 -29.31
N LEU A 88 25.82 7.28 -29.01
CA LEU A 88 25.60 6.71 -27.69
C LEU A 88 26.48 7.41 -26.64
N GLU A 89 27.78 7.56 -26.92
CA GLU A 89 28.71 8.21 -26.01
C GLU A 89 28.32 9.68 -25.74
N ALA A 90 27.89 10.41 -26.77
CA ALA A 90 27.39 11.77 -26.62
C ALA A 90 26.12 11.81 -25.73
N THR A 91 25.18 10.89 -25.95
CA THR A 91 23.94 10.82 -25.18
C THR A 91 24.18 10.44 -23.72
N GLU A 92 25.13 9.53 -23.47
CA GLU A 92 25.54 9.15 -22.11
C GLU A 92 26.16 10.32 -21.36
N LYS A 93 27.01 11.11 -22.04
CA LYS A 93 27.60 12.32 -21.47
C LYS A 93 26.56 13.39 -21.15
N ASP A 94 25.58 13.58 -22.03
CA ASP A 94 24.47 14.51 -21.78
C ASP A 94 23.63 14.05 -20.60
N ARG A 95 23.30 12.75 -20.52
CA ARG A 95 22.56 12.17 -19.40
C ARG A 95 23.27 12.43 -18.07
N ASP A 96 24.57 12.20 -18.01
CA ASP A 96 25.36 12.38 -16.79
C ASP A 96 25.39 13.86 -16.38
N THR A 97 25.53 14.76 -17.36
CA THR A 97 25.43 16.22 -17.13
C THR A 97 24.06 16.61 -16.58
N PHE A 98 22.97 16.08 -17.14
CA PHE A 98 21.62 16.36 -16.63
C PHE A 98 21.39 15.81 -15.23
N ALA A 99 21.98 14.65 -14.89
CA ALA A 99 21.89 14.08 -13.55
C ALA A 99 22.56 14.98 -12.50
N GLU A 100 23.73 15.55 -12.81
CA GLU A 100 24.43 16.49 -11.93
C GLU A 100 23.65 17.80 -11.74
N LEU A 101 23.08 18.34 -12.83
CA LEU A 101 22.23 19.54 -12.77
C LEU A 101 20.98 19.30 -11.91
N LEU A 102 20.36 18.14 -12.05
CA LEU A 102 19.17 17.77 -11.27
C LEU A 102 19.49 17.63 -9.78
N ASP A 103 20.62 17.02 -9.43
CA ASP A 103 21.08 16.92 -8.05
C ASP A 103 21.35 18.30 -7.44
N THR A 104 22.01 19.19 -8.19
CA THR A 104 22.26 20.57 -7.78
C THR A 104 20.95 21.33 -7.56
N ALA A 105 20.03 21.28 -8.52
CA ALA A 105 18.72 21.94 -8.41
C ALA A 105 17.89 21.40 -7.22
N THR A 106 17.99 20.08 -6.94
CA THR A 106 17.32 19.46 -5.79
C THR A 106 17.89 19.98 -4.48
N LYS A 107 19.21 20.08 -4.36
CA LYS A 107 19.88 20.64 -3.17
C LYS A 107 19.51 22.11 -2.95
N GLU A 108 19.46 22.91 -4.02
CA GLU A 108 19.05 24.32 -3.95
C GLU A 108 17.59 24.46 -3.51
N ARG A 109 16.68 23.66 -4.09
CA ARG A 109 15.27 23.61 -3.67
C ARG A 109 15.14 23.26 -2.18
N ASP A 110 15.84 22.23 -1.73
CA ASP A 110 15.78 21.78 -0.34
C ASP A 110 16.39 22.81 0.63
N ALA A 111 17.40 23.55 0.20
CA ALA A 111 17.94 24.69 0.96
C ALA A 111 16.93 25.86 1.02
N ALA A 112 16.26 26.18 -0.09
CA ALA A 112 15.24 27.21 -0.14
C ALA A 112 14.01 26.87 0.72
N LEU A 113 13.57 25.62 0.72
CA LEU A 113 12.50 25.14 1.59
C LEU A 113 12.88 25.30 3.07
N ARG A 114 14.09 24.86 3.46
CA ARG A 114 14.59 25.04 4.84
C ARG A 114 14.68 26.52 5.23
N ALA A 115 15.14 27.38 4.33
CA ALA A 115 15.22 28.83 4.58
C ALA A 115 13.84 29.46 4.75
N ARG A 116 12.87 29.06 3.91
CA ARG A 116 11.47 29.49 4.01
C ARG A 116 10.86 29.04 5.33
N ASP A 117 11.02 27.77 5.70
CA ASP A 117 10.43 27.23 6.92
C ASP A 117 11.04 27.90 8.17
N ALA A 118 12.35 28.18 8.15
CA ALA A 118 13.00 28.97 9.20
C ALA A 118 12.50 30.43 9.27
N ALA A 119 12.22 31.06 8.12
CA ALA A 119 11.65 32.41 8.07
C ALA A 119 10.20 32.43 8.59
N ILE A 120 9.38 31.44 8.22
CA ILE A 120 8.03 31.25 8.75
C ILE A 120 8.07 31.10 10.27
N ALA A 121 8.93 30.24 10.80
CA ALA A 121 9.08 30.05 12.24
C ALA A 121 9.44 31.36 12.96
N ARG A 122 10.39 32.14 12.43
CA ARG A 122 10.78 33.45 13.00
C ARG A 122 9.65 34.47 12.98
N LEU A 123 8.88 34.52 11.89
CA LEU A 123 7.73 35.42 11.77
C LEU A 123 6.63 35.02 12.74
N GLN A 124 6.35 33.72 12.87
CA GLN A 124 5.38 33.19 13.84
C GLN A 124 5.79 33.51 15.29
N THR A 125 7.08 33.37 15.64
CA THR A 125 7.56 33.75 16.98
C THR A 125 7.37 35.24 17.27
N ARG A 126 7.71 36.13 16.32
CA ARG A 126 7.50 37.57 16.51
C ARG A 126 6.03 37.96 16.60
N GLN A 127 5.18 37.34 15.78
CA GLN A 127 3.72 37.56 15.85
C GLN A 127 3.16 37.12 17.20
N ASN A 128 3.66 36.01 17.77
CA ASN A 128 3.27 35.55 19.11
C ASN A 128 3.68 36.52 20.23
N ASP A 129 4.84 37.18 20.12
CA ASP A 129 5.32 38.12 21.14
C ASP A 129 4.58 39.48 21.10
N GLU A 130 4.01 39.84 19.94
CA GLU A 130 3.35 41.14 19.71
C GLU A 130 1.81 41.09 19.82
N GLN A 131 1.19 39.92 19.69
CA GLN A 131 -0.28 39.79 19.82
C GLN A 131 -0.69 39.67 21.30
N PRO A 132 -1.65 40.48 21.79
CA PRO A 132 -2.28 40.20 23.07
C PRO A 132 -2.90 38.79 23.04
N PRO A 133 -2.98 38.09 24.18
CA PRO A 133 -3.55 36.75 24.24
C PRO A 133 -4.91 36.74 23.55
N GLY A 134 -5.06 35.92 22.49
CA GLY A 134 -6.34 35.77 21.80
C GLY A 134 -7.45 35.36 22.77
N GLU A 135 -8.71 35.61 22.43
CA GLU A 135 -9.85 35.33 23.31
C GLU A 135 -9.86 33.90 23.86
N ALA A 136 -9.44 32.93 23.05
CA ALA A 136 -9.27 31.52 23.44
C ALA A 136 -8.16 31.32 24.49
N GLU A 137 -7.05 32.05 24.42
CA GLU A 137 -5.95 31.99 25.40
C GLU A 137 -6.39 32.60 26.74
N ALA A 138 -7.10 33.73 26.69
CA ALA A 138 -7.69 34.35 27.86
C ALA A 138 -8.78 33.47 28.50
N LEU A 139 -9.53 32.72 27.70
CA LEU A 139 -10.46 31.71 28.21
C LEU A 139 -9.72 30.52 28.82
N ARG A 140 -8.70 29.97 28.15
CA ARG A 140 -7.86 28.88 28.69
C ARG A 140 -7.31 29.23 30.07
N ALA A 141 -6.84 30.47 30.27
CA ALA A 141 -6.36 30.94 31.56
C ALA A 141 -7.47 30.95 32.64
N ARG A 142 -8.71 31.32 32.27
CA ARG A 142 -9.88 31.25 33.18
C ARG A 142 -10.28 29.81 33.52
N LEU A 143 -9.98 28.86 32.63
CA LEU A 143 -10.22 27.44 32.86
C LEU A 143 -9.13 26.76 33.71
N ASP A 144 -8.06 27.47 34.06
CA ASP A 144 -7.01 26.90 34.90
C ASP A 144 -7.54 26.56 36.29
N ALA A 145 -7.21 25.36 36.75
CA ALA A 145 -7.66 24.84 38.03
C ALA A 145 -6.66 23.80 38.56
N PRO A 146 -6.57 23.63 39.90
CA PRO A 146 -5.62 22.68 40.48
C PRO A 146 -5.98 21.22 40.22
N THR A 147 -7.21 20.92 39.77
CA THR A 147 -7.71 19.56 39.52
C THR A 147 -8.34 19.45 38.14
N LEU A 148 -8.34 18.26 37.53
CA LEU A 148 -8.99 17.97 36.26
C LEU A 148 -10.51 18.21 36.35
N ARG A 149 -11.10 17.84 37.48
CA ARG A 149 -12.49 18.15 37.81
C ARG A 149 -12.72 19.66 37.80
N GLY A 150 -11.85 20.42 38.47
CA GLY A 150 -11.93 21.88 38.52
C GLY A 150 -11.90 22.52 37.13
N VAL A 151 -11.10 22.01 36.20
CA VAL A 151 -11.07 22.53 34.81
C VAL A 151 -12.44 22.33 34.12
N LEU A 152 -13.06 21.16 34.29
CA LEU A 152 -14.40 20.90 33.73
C LEU A 152 -15.47 21.75 34.41
N GLU A 153 -15.37 21.95 35.73
CA GLU A 153 -16.26 22.86 36.46
C GLU A 153 -16.11 24.28 35.91
N GLN A 154 -14.89 24.82 35.80
CA GLN A 154 -14.68 26.15 35.19
C GLN A 154 -15.28 26.27 33.79
N ALA A 155 -15.19 25.22 32.98
CA ALA A 155 -15.81 25.20 31.66
C ALA A 155 -17.34 25.26 31.71
N GLN A 156 -17.99 24.62 32.69
CA GLN A 156 -19.44 24.75 32.90
C GLN A 156 -19.86 26.20 33.19
N TRP A 157 -19.01 26.99 33.85
CA TRP A 157 -19.31 28.39 34.19
C TRP A 157 -18.93 29.37 33.08
N HIS A 158 -17.86 29.09 32.33
CA HIS A 158 -17.25 30.05 31.40
C HIS A 158 -17.48 29.74 29.92
N CYS A 159 -17.87 28.52 29.56
CA CYS A 159 -18.04 28.10 28.17
C CYS A 159 -19.53 27.91 27.85
N SER A 160 -20.19 28.98 27.39
CA SER A 160 -21.63 28.97 27.07
C SER A 160 -22.02 28.05 25.91
N SER A 161 -21.09 27.74 25.02
CA SER A 161 -21.31 26.88 23.86
C SER A 161 -20.93 25.43 24.12
N LEU A 162 -20.48 25.12 25.34
CA LEU A 162 -20.14 23.76 25.76
C LEU A 162 -21.17 23.23 26.75
N VAL A 163 -21.65 22.01 26.49
CA VAL A 163 -22.56 21.31 27.40
C VAL A 163 -21.81 20.13 28.03
N ILE A 164 -21.47 20.25 29.31
CA ILE A 164 -20.73 19.21 30.03
C ILE A 164 -21.72 18.21 30.65
N THR A 165 -21.86 17.04 30.04
CA THR A 165 -22.64 15.90 30.56
C THR A 165 -21.76 14.77 31.11
N ALA A 166 -20.44 14.90 30.93
CA ALA A 166 -19.44 14.00 31.45
C ALA A 166 -19.55 13.85 32.99
N ASP A 167 -19.32 12.63 33.47
CA ASP A 167 -19.20 12.38 34.89
C ASP A 167 -17.88 12.97 35.42
N LEU A 168 -18.00 14.05 36.21
CA LEU A 168 -16.86 14.76 36.78
C LEU A 168 -16.06 13.90 37.75
N ASP A 169 -16.69 12.91 38.39
CA ASP A 169 -15.99 11.99 39.29
C ASP A 169 -15.10 10.99 38.54
N GLY A 170 -15.32 10.83 37.23
CA GLY A 170 -14.48 10.02 36.34
C GLY A 170 -13.02 10.49 36.31
N THR A 171 -12.75 11.75 36.63
CA THR A 171 -11.39 12.31 36.60
C THR A 171 -10.55 11.92 37.82
N LYS A 172 -11.16 11.41 38.90
CA LYS A 172 -10.47 11.11 40.18
C LYS A 172 -9.28 10.16 39.99
N LYS A 173 -9.41 9.17 39.10
CA LYS A 173 -8.35 8.19 38.80
C LYS A 173 -7.11 8.82 38.14
N LEU A 174 -7.31 9.90 37.41
CA LEU A 174 -6.26 10.59 36.67
C LEU A 174 -5.49 11.59 37.53
N GLU A 175 -6.10 12.09 38.60
CA GLU A 175 -5.60 13.24 39.37
C GLU A 175 -4.24 12.96 40.04
N HIS A 176 -4.03 11.73 40.51
CA HIS A 176 -2.80 11.33 41.20
C HIS A 176 -1.66 10.95 40.24
N HIS A 177 -1.90 10.96 38.93
CA HIS A 177 -0.88 10.59 37.96
C HIS A 177 0.16 11.72 37.80
N GLN A 178 1.44 11.36 37.65
CA GLN A 178 2.54 12.33 37.46
C GLN A 178 2.34 13.32 36.29
N LYS A 179 1.57 12.91 35.27
CA LYS A 179 1.24 13.74 34.09
C LYS A 179 -0.05 14.56 34.26
N ALA A 180 -0.74 14.48 35.42
CA ALA A 180 -2.00 15.20 35.65
C ALA A 180 -1.89 16.72 35.42
N PRO A 181 -0.83 17.43 35.85
CA PRO A 181 -0.69 18.86 35.54
C PRO A 181 -0.66 19.16 34.04
N HIS A 182 0.03 18.33 33.27
CA HIS A 182 0.09 18.45 31.82
C HIS A 182 -1.26 18.18 31.16
N TRP A 183 -2.00 17.18 31.67
CA TRP A 183 -3.35 16.88 31.18
C TRP A 183 -4.36 17.97 31.54
N ARG A 184 -4.27 18.60 32.71
CA ARG A 184 -5.10 19.77 33.07
C ARG A 184 -4.89 20.91 32.10
N ASN A 185 -3.63 21.26 31.83
CA ASN A 185 -3.30 22.32 30.90
C ASN A 185 -3.83 22.02 29.47
N ARG A 186 -3.66 20.78 28.99
CA ARG A 186 -4.19 20.38 27.67
C ARG A 186 -5.72 20.34 27.64
N LEU A 187 -6.37 19.93 28.73
CA LEU A 187 -7.82 19.93 28.85
C LEU A 187 -8.37 21.36 28.79
N ALA A 188 -7.77 22.31 29.51
CA ALA A 188 -8.14 23.72 29.46
C ALA A 188 -7.97 24.30 28.04
N ALA A 189 -6.84 24.02 27.39
CA ALA A 189 -6.59 24.42 26.00
C ALA A 189 -7.61 23.82 25.02
N THR A 190 -7.98 22.56 25.23
CA THR A 190 -8.98 21.83 24.44
C THR A 190 -10.34 22.50 24.56
N LEU A 191 -10.85 22.70 25.78
CA LEU A 191 -12.16 23.29 26.03
C LEU A 191 -12.25 24.72 25.51
N ALA A 192 -11.21 25.53 25.71
CA ALA A 192 -11.15 26.88 25.14
C ALA A 192 -11.19 26.88 23.60
N THR A 193 -10.50 25.93 22.95
CA THR A 193 -10.56 25.78 21.49
C THR A 193 -11.95 25.37 21.02
N MET A 194 -12.61 24.45 21.72
CA MET A 194 -13.96 23.99 21.38
C MET A 194 -15.00 25.11 21.53
N GLN A 195 -14.88 25.96 22.56
CA GLN A 195 -15.71 27.15 22.71
C GLN A 195 -15.53 28.09 21.51
N ALA A 196 -14.28 28.45 21.19
CA ALA A 196 -13.99 29.35 20.07
C ALA A 196 -14.46 28.79 18.72
N TYR A 197 -14.33 27.47 18.52
CA TYR A 197 -14.86 26.77 17.34
C TYR A 197 -16.38 26.95 17.23
N ALA A 198 -17.11 26.65 18.31
CA ALA A 198 -18.58 26.74 18.33
C ALA A 198 -19.05 28.17 18.10
N GLU A 199 -18.46 29.16 18.78
CA GLU A 199 -18.77 30.58 18.60
C GLU A 199 -18.48 31.08 17.19
N THR A 200 -17.34 30.68 16.61
CA THR A 200 -16.97 31.07 15.24
C THR A 200 -17.97 30.51 14.23
N LYS A 201 -18.38 29.25 14.40
CA LYS A 201 -19.35 28.60 13.52
C LYS A 201 -20.75 29.21 13.67
N ASP A 202 -21.17 29.52 14.89
CA ASP A 202 -22.45 30.21 15.15
C ASP A 202 -22.47 31.62 14.53
N LEU A 203 -21.41 32.40 14.72
CA LEU A 203 -21.26 33.73 14.11
C LEU A 203 -21.28 33.69 12.58
N ALA A 204 -20.62 32.70 11.97
CA ALA A 204 -20.63 32.51 10.52
C ALA A 204 -22.06 32.29 9.99
N ARG A 205 -22.89 31.53 10.73
CA ARG A 205 -24.30 31.32 10.37
C ARG A 205 -25.17 32.54 10.63
N ALA A 206 -24.97 33.24 11.74
CA ALA A 206 -25.68 34.47 12.05
C ALA A 206 -25.50 35.54 10.95
N ARG A 207 -24.35 35.53 10.26
CA ARG A 207 -24.04 36.40 9.11
C ARG A 207 -24.65 35.93 7.78
N GLY A 208 -25.48 34.89 7.78
CA GLY A 208 -26.16 34.37 6.59
C GLY A 208 -25.29 33.52 5.66
N GLY A 209 -24.07 33.19 6.07
CA GLY A 209 -23.18 32.30 5.34
C GLY A 209 -23.35 30.82 5.75
N LYS A 210 -23.07 29.90 4.82
CA LYS A 210 -22.73 28.52 5.22
C LYS A 210 -21.33 28.53 5.82
N ALA A 211 -21.13 27.78 6.90
CA ALA A 211 -19.79 27.52 7.42
C ALA A 211 -18.90 26.97 6.30
N GLY A 212 -17.76 27.61 6.05
CA GLY A 212 -16.82 27.19 5.01
C GLY A 212 -16.13 25.86 5.36
N PRO A 213 -15.32 25.30 4.45
CA PRO A 213 -14.61 24.04 4.68
C PRO A 213 -13.72 24.06 5.94
N GLU A 214 -13.21 25.23 6.34
CA GLU A 214 -12.45 25.46 7.56
C GLU A 214 -13.25 25.26 8.86
N LEU A 215 -14.59 25.28 8.79
CA LEU A 215 -15.49 25.08 9.93
C LEU A 215 -16.28 23.77 9.84
N ALA A 216 -15.92 22.89 8.90
CA ALA A 216 -16.61 21.62 8.66
C ALA A 216 -16.66 20.70 9.89
N ASN A 217 -15.60 20.71 10.71
CA ASN A 217 -15.52 20.05 12.02
C ASN A 217 -14.39 20.68 12.84
N LEU A 218 -14.29 20.32 14.12
CA LEU A 218 -13.26 20.82 15.03
C LEU A 218 -11.84 20.58 14.49
N LYS A 219 -11.60 19.43 13.83
CA LYS A 219 -10.28 19.10 13.27
C LYS A 219 -9.89 20.08 12.16
N ALA A 220 -10.80 20.34 11.22
CA ALA A 220 -10.60 21.33 10.15
C ALA A 220 -10.31 22.72 10.73
N TYR A 221 -11.07 23.12 11.76
CA TYR A 221 -10.85 24.40 12.43
C TYR A 221 -9.45 24.49 13.05
N CYS A 222 -9.02 23.47 13.79
CA CYS A 222 -7.67 23.40 14.36
C CYS A 222 -6.57 23.48 13.29
N ALA A 223 -6.80 22.95 12.09
CA ALA A 223 -5.82 22.97 11.00
C ALA A 223 -5.65 24.36 10.38
N THR A 224 -6.67 25.21 10.44
CA THR A 224 -6.66 26.56 9.85
C THR A 224 -6.27 27.66 10.83
N GLN A 225 -6.26 27.39 12.13
CA GLN A 225 -5.85 28.38 13.12
C GLN A 225 -4.32 28.54 13.14
N PRO A 226 -3.79 29.77 12.95
CA PRO A 226 -2.34 30.02 12.95
C PRO A 226 -1.70 29.69 14.31
N PHE A 227 -2.46 29.84 15.40
CA PHE A 227 -2.00 29.61 16.78
C PHE A 227 -3.00 28.73 17.55
N SER A 228 -3.29 27.54 17.03
CA SER A 228 -4.23 26.63 17.69
C SER A 228 -3.70 26.15 19.05
N LEU A 229 -4.48 26.37 20.11
CA LEU A 229 -4.19 25.81 21.45
C LEU A 229 -4.26 24.27 21.46
N LEU A 230 -5.02 23.70 20.52
CA LEU A 230 -5.18 22.28 20.30
C LEU A 230 -4.63 21.91 18.91
N ALA A 231 -3.55 21.13 18.87
CA ALA A 231 -3.02 20.64 17.60
C ALA A 231 -4.03 19.73 16.88
N GLU A 232 -4.22 19.93 15.57
CA GLU A 232 -5.13 19.13 14.71
C GLU A 232 -4.97 17.62 14.93
N GLY A 233 -3.72 17.14 14.98
CA GLY A 233 -3.42 15.72 15.17
C GLY A 233 -3.94 15.13 16.48
N LYS A 234 -4.36 15.94 17.46
CA LYS A 234 -5.01 15.46 18.69
C LYS A 234 -6.49 15.17 18.51
N VAL A 235 -7.14 15.75 17.51
CA VAL A 235 -8.55 15.56 17.20
C VAL A 235 -8.70 14.31 16.33
N VAL A 236 -9.47 13.35 16.82
CA VAL A 236 -9.74 12.08 16.14
C VAL A 236 -11.22 12.07 15.74
N VAL A 237 -11.48 12.15 14.44
CA VAL A 237 -12.84 12.21 13.86
C VAL A 237 -13.51 10.83 13.74
N SER A 238 -12.78 9.74 13.98
CA SER A 238 -13.32 8.39 13.90
C SER A 238 -12.61 7.42 14.84
N GLU A 239 -13.38 6.56 15.49
CA GLU A 239 -12.90 5.43 16.29
C GLU A 239 -12.38 4.27 15.42
N GLY A 240 -11.47 3.47 15.97
CA GLY A 240 -11.00 2.25 15.29
C GLY A 240 -12.15 1.28 15.00
N GLN A 241 -12.05 0.49 13.92
CA GLN A 241 -13.13 -0.39 13.44
C GLN A 241 -13.74 -1.27 14.55
N THR A 242 -12.94 -1.80 15.47
CA THR A 242 -13.43 -2.68 16.55
C THR A 242 -14.23 -1.93 17.62
N ALA A 243 -13.88 -0.67 17.89
CA ALA A 243 -14.57 0.18 18.83
C ALA A 243 -15.88 0.74 18.24
N SER A 244 -15.93 0.98 16.93
CA SER A 244 -17.10 1.50 16.23
C SER A 244 -18.10 0.42 15.81
N SER A 245 -17.68 -0.83 15.60
CA SER A 245 -18.56 -1.92 15.13
C SER A 245 -19.09 -2.85 16.22
N SER A 246 -18.37 -3.02 17.34
CA SER A 246 -18.79 -3.97 18.39
C SER A 246 -19.89 -3.41 19.30
N PRO A 247 -20.86 -4.22 19.75
CA PRO A 247 -21.90 -3.78 20.70
C PRO A 247 -21.31 -3.21 22.00
N ARG A 248 -20.25 -3.83 22.52
CA ARG A 248 -19.55 -3.35 23.72
C ARG A 248 -18.85 -2.01 23.50
N GLY A 249 -18.19 -1.83 22.34
CA GLY A 249 -17.55 -0.58 21.96
C GLY A 249 -18.55 0.57 21.84
N LYS A 250 -19.67 0.34 21.14
CA LYS A 250 -20.77 1.29 21.02
C LYS A 250 -21.41 1.63 22.36
N ALA A 251 -21.65 0.64 23.22
CA ALA A 251 -22.25 0.86 24.54
C ALA A 251 -21.39 1.81 25.40
N GLN A 252 -20.07 1.65 25.41
CA GLN A 252 -19.16 2.54 26.16
C GLN A 252 -19.11 3.97 25.61
N ARG A 253 -19.44 4.16 24.33
CA ARG A 253 -19.47 5.47 23.65
C ARG A 253 -20.87 6.05 23.56
N THR A 254 -21.87 5.36 24.10
CA THR A 254 -23.24 5.86 24.23
C THR A 254 -23.30 6.69 25.51
N LEU A 255 -23.08 7.99 25.37
CA LEU A 255 -22.89 8.94 26.46
C LEU A 255 -24.12 9.83 26.61
N ARG A 256 -24.27 10.44 27.79
CA ARG A 256 -25.41 11.31 28.09
C ARG A 256 -25.39 12.56 27.22
N VAL A 257 -26.55 12.96 26.73
CA VAL A 257 -26.79 14.24 26.06
C VAL A 257 -28.10 14.84 26.59
N PRO A 258 -28.29 16.16 26.51
CA PRO A 258 -29.59 16.78 26.77
C PRO A 258 -30.70 16.21 25.85
N GLU A 259 -31.91 16.11 26.37
CA GLU A 259 -33.07 15.57 25.62
C GLU A 259 -33.44 16.39 24.38
N HIS A 260 -33.10 17.68 24.35
CA HIS A 260 -33.33 18.53 23.17
C HIS A 260 -32.37 18.23 22.01
N ILE A 261 -31.24 17.56 22.28
CA ILE A 261 -30.29 17.10 21.26
C ILE A 261 -30.72 15.73 20.71
N ASP A 262 -31.00 14.79 21.63
CA ASP A 262 -31.56 13.47 21.33
C ASP A 262 -32.63 13.10 22.39
N PRO A 263 -33.88 12.78 22.00
CA PRO A 263 -34.95 12.47 22.95
C PRO A 263 -34.69 11.27 23.88
N SER A 264 -33.76 10.38 23.54
CA SER A 264 -33.36 9.26 24.41
C SER A 264 -32.45 9.69 25.58
N GLY A 265 -31.95 10.94 25.55
CA GLY A 265 -30.97 11.46 26.49
C GLY A 265 -29.57 10.87 26.31
N LYS A 266 -29.31 10.15 25.21
CA LYS A 266 -28.02 9.51 24.92
C LYS A 266 -27.65 9.60 23.44
N ALA A 267 -26.36 9.72 23.15
CA ALA A 267 -25.82 9.70 21.79
C ALA A 267 -24.50 8.93 21.73
N VAL A 268 -24.19 8.35 20.56
CA VAL A 268 -22.90 7.68 20.33
C VAL A 268 -21.85 8.72 19.94
N MET A 269 -20.81 8.86 20.76
CA MET A 269 -19.71 9.82 20.55
C MET A 269 -18.42 9.10 20.13
N LEU A 270 -18.20 9.01 18.82
CA LEU A 270 -16.99 8.40 18.25
C LEU A 270 -15.84 9.41 18.16
N GLU A 271 -16.15 10.69 18.03
CA GLU A 271 -15.14 11.74 17.99
C GLU A 271 -14.52 11.92 19.37
N HIS A 272 -13.19 12.03 19.39
CA HIS A 272 -12.48 12.19 20.64
C HIS A 272 -11.16 12.95 20.49
N ILE A 273 -10.65 13.43 21.61
CA ILE A 273 -9.41 14.20 21.71
C ILE A 273 -8.41 13.43 22.56
N ARG A 274 -7.18 13.34 22.05
CA ARG A 274 -6.05 12.75 22.77
C ARG A 274 -5.46 13.74 23.76
N ILE A 275 -5.90 13.65 25.02
CA ILE A 275 -5.37 14.48 26.11
C ILE A 275 -4.03 13.91 26.62
N GLY A 276 -3.90 12.58 26.67
CA GLY A 276 -2.62 11.91 26.86
C GLY A 276 -2.25 10.98 25.72
N ASP A 277 -0.96 10.71 25.59
CA ASP A 277 -0.38 9.72 24.66
C ASP A 277 0.47 8.70 25.42
N GLY A 278 0.75 7.57 24.76
CA GLY A 278 1.61 6.51 25.26
C GLY A 278 0.87 5.49 26.11
N ALA A 279 1.54 5.00 27.16
CA ALA A 279 0.98 3.99 28.05
C ALA A 279 -0.29 4.46 28.78
N PRO A 280 -1.18 3.53 29.19
CA PRO A 280 -2.33 3.83 30.03
C PRO A 280 -1.94 4.70 31.23
N PRO A 281 -2.80 5.65 31.65
CA PRO A 281 -4.23 5.72 31.31
C PRO A 281 -4.57 6.43 29.99
N ALA A 282 -3.59 7.07 29.32
CA ALA A 282 -3.73 7.76 28.02
C ALA A 282 -5.09 8.51 27.82
N PRO A 283 -5.41 9.53 28.65
CA PRO A 283 -6.76 10.06 28.77
C PRO A 283 -7.35 10.58 27.46
N ARG A 284 -8.65 10.33 27.28
CA ARG A 284 -9.43 10.76 26.10
C ARG A 284 -10.63 11.58 26.54
N LEU A 285 -10.95 12.60 25.74
CA LEU A 285 -12.19 13.37 25.86
C LEU A 285 -13.08 13.00 24.67
N HIS A 286 -14.29 12.52 24.92
CA HIS A 286 -15.28 12.26 23.87
C HIS A 286 -16.30 13.37 23.84
N TYR A 287 -16.68 13.76 22.62
CA TYR A 287 -17.61 14.84 22.39
C TYR A 287 -18.56 14.54 21.24
N LEU A 288 -19.68 15.27 21.22
CA LEU A 288 -20.60 15.36 20.10
C LEU A 288 -20.61 16.80 19.62
N ASP A 289 -20.26 17.00 18.35
CA ASP A 289 -20.44 18.27 17.66
C ASP A 289 -21.91 18.39 17.20
N ASP A 290 -22.73 19.11 17.97
CA ASP A 290 -24.10 19.47 17.60
C ASP A 290 -24.19 20.95 17.17
N THR A 291 -23.05 21.54 16.80
CA THR A 291 -22.99 22.96 16.46
C THR A 291 -23.87 23.27 15.26
N ASP A 292 -24.09 22.34 14.33
CA ASP A 292 -24.99 22.48 13.16
C ASP A 292 -26.47 22.60 13.49
N ARG A 293 -26.89 22.19 14.69
CA ARG A 293 -28.29 22.22 15.10
C ARG A 293 -28.51 23.13 16.30
N SER A 294 -27.80 22.91 17.41
CA SER A 294 -27.96 23.70 18.64
C SER A 294 -26.93 24.83 18.80
N GLY A 295 -25.87 24.83 17.99
CA GLY A 295 -24.74 25.74 18.20
C GLY A 295 -23.80 25.29 19.32
N THR A 296 -24.03 24.12 19.91
CA THR A 296 -23.26 23.63 21.06
C THR A 296 -22.41 22.41 20.76
N VAL A 297 -21.37 22.22 21.57
CA VAL A 297 -20.60 20.97 21.62
C VAL A 297 -20.85 20.28 22.95
N VAL A 298 -21.26 19.02 22.92
CA VAL A 298 -21.53 18.23 24.12
C VAL A 298 -20.27 17.45 24.52
N ILE A 299 -19.81 17.63 25.74
CA ILE A 299 -18.68 16.89 26.32
C ILE A 299 -19.25 15.73 27.14
N GLY A 300 -19.29 14.54 26.54
CA GLY A 300 -19.95 13.36 27.13
C GLY A 300 -19.06 12.52 28.03
N PHE A 301 -17.74 12.59 27.87
CA PHE A 301 -16.80 11.81 28.68
C PHE A 301 -15.41 12.45 28.70
N PHE A 302 -14.77 12.41 29.87
CA PHE A 302 -13.33 12.61 30.01
C PHE A 302 -12.79 11.63 31.05
N GLY A 303 -11.79 10.84 30.66
CA GLY A 303 -11.25 9.80 31.53
C GLY A 303 -10.19 8.95 30.84
N ASP A 304 -9.88 7.81 31.46
CA ASP A 304 -8.98 6.80 30.90
C ASP A 304 -9.41 6.39 29.48
N HIS A 305 -8.45 5.90 28.71
CA HIS A 305 -8.72 5.31 27.40
C HIS A 305 -9.77 4.19 27.53
N LEU A 306 -10.92 4.33 26.86
CA LEU A 306 -11.98 3.32 26.83
C LEU A 306 -11.52 2.04 26.10
N TYR A 307 -12.24 0.93 26.28
CA TYR A 307 -11.82 -0.38 25.77
C TYR A 307 -11.57 -0.39 24.26
N ASN A 308 -10.44 -0.97 23.87
CA ASN A 308 -10.10 -1.40 22.51
C ASN A 308 -9.75 -2.89 22.59
N ALA A 309 -10.05 -3.70 21.57
CA ALA A 309 -9.93 -5.17 21.61
C ALA A 309 -8.54 -5.77 21.92
N GLY A 310 -7.53 -4.94 22.21
CA GLY A 310 -6.21 -5.35 22.69
C GLY A 310 -5.99 -5.27 24.21
N THR A 311 -7.01 -4.95 25.02
CA THR A 311 -6.91 -5.02 26.49
C THR A 311 -7.76 -6.17 27.04
N ASN A 312 -7.18 -7.38 27.03
CA ASN A 312 -7.49 -8.46 27.96
C ASN A 312 -6.21 -8.83 28.70
#